data_AF-A0A7S4M633-F1
#
_entry.id   AF-A0A7S4M633-F1
#
_cell.length_a   1.000
_cell.length_b   1.000
_cell.length_c   1.000
_cell.angle_alpha   90.00
_cell.angle_beta   90.00
_cell.angle_gamma   90.00
#
_symmetry.space_group_name_H-M   'P 1'
#
loop_
_entity.id
_entity.type
_entity.pdbx_description
1 polymer ?
#
loop_
_entity_poly.entity_id
_entity_poly.type
_entity_poly.pdbx_seq_one_letter_code
_entity_poly.pdbx_strand_id
1 'polypeptide(L)'
;KSRKGKAWKSTPRENEQFMEFYKKMGVVPESEWEEFQKTLVEDLPTTFRVSPIGIFNDIAQKYLENFVEEMAVPEVVDGQTLEPPRPLPWYPNKGAWHINA
;
A
#
# COMPACT_ATOMS: atom_id res chain seq x y z
N LYS A 1 -15.32 24.68 11.90
CA LYS A 1 -14.10 24.67 12.76
C LYS A 1 -13.12 23.66 12.17
N SER A 2 -12.15 24.11 11.39
CA SER A 2 -11.11 23.23 10.81
C SER A 2 -10.18 22.77 11.93
N ARG A 3 -10.20 21.48 12.26
CA ARG A 3 -9.14 20.86 13.06
C ARG A 3 -7.94 20.75 12.13
N LYS A 4 -6.96 21.65 12.25
CA LYS A 4 -5.62 21.39 11.71
C LYS A 4 -5.11 20.12 12.41
N GLY A 5 -5.13 19.00 11.70
CA GLY A 5 -4.60 17.73 12.18
C GLY A 5 -3.13 17.93 12.54
N LYS A 6 -2.74 17.49 13.74
CA LYS A 6 -1.35 17.46 14.16
C LYS A 6 -0.59 16.60 13.13
N ALA A 7 0.44 17.14 12.49
CA ALA A 7 1.28 16.35 11.59
C ALA A 7 1.89 15.19 12.39
N TRP A 8 1.65 13.95 11.95
CA TRP A 8 2.25 12.77 12.57
C TRP A 8 3.78 12.87 12.43
N LYS A 9 4.50 12.68 13.54
CA LYS A 9 5.96 12.71 13.52
C LYS A 9 6.44 11.35 13.02
N SER A 10 7.19 11.34 11.92
CA SER A 10 7.81 10.11 11.42
C SER A 10 8.76 9.52 12.46
N THR A 11 8.59 8.24 12.76
CA THR A 11 9.53 7.45 13.57
C THR A 11 10.64 6.91 12.67
N PRO A 12 11.89 6.77 13.15
CA PRO A 12 12.94 6.10 12.40
C PRO A 12 12.48 4.69 11.98
N ARG A 13 12.66 4.35 10.69
CA ARG A 13 12.30 3.03 10.15
C ARG A 13 13.42 1.99 10.31
N GLU A 14 14.61 2.44 10.65
CA GLU A 14 15.79 1.59 10.82
C GLU A 14 15.98 1.20 12.29
N ASN A 15 16.39 -0.06 12.51
CA ASN A 15 16.71 -0.59 13.83
C ASN A 15 17.87 -1.60 13.73
N GLU A 16 19.05 -1.19 14.16
CA GLU A 16 20.27 -2.01 14.08
C GLU A 16 20.16 -3.31 14.87
N GLN A 17 19.56 -3.29 16.06
CA GLN A 17 19.40 -4.48 16.91
C GLN A 17 18.50 -5.52 16.25
N PHE A 18 17.42 -5.06 15.60
CA PHE A 18 16.53 -5.93 14.82
C PHE A 18 17.31 -6.59 13.68
N MET A 19 18.05 -5.80 12.90
CA MET A 19 18.79 -6.30 11.75
C MET A 19 19.88 -7.31 12.15
N GLU A 20 20.69 -7.00 13.16
CA GLU A 20 21.71 -7.94 13.64
C GLU A 20 21.14 -9.26 14.14
N PHE A 21 20.00 -9.20 14.84
CA PHE A 21 19.34 -10.38 15.36
C PHE A 21 18.92 -11.33 14.22
N TYR A 22 18.21 -10.83 13.22
CA TYR A 22 17.76 -11.65 12.08
C TYR A 22 18.91 -12.10 11.18
N LYS A 23 20.00 -11.30 11.08
CA LYS A 23 21.21 -11.71 10.35
C LYS A 23 21.87 -12.93 11.02
N LYS A 24 21.99 -12.92 12.35
CA LYS A 24 22.57 -14.02 13.14
C LYS A 24 21.72 -15.29 13.08
N MET A 25 20.40 -15.18 12.94
CA MET A 25 19.53 -16.35 12.77
C MET A 25 19.74 -17.08 11.44
N GLY A 26 20.33 -16.42 10.43
CA GLY A 26 20.59 -17.04 9.13
C GLY A 26 19.33 -17.42 8.35
N VAL A 27 18.21 -16.73 8.60
CA VAL A 27 16.92 -17.00 7.93
C VAL A 27 16.88 -16.45 6.50
N VAL A 28 17.70 -15.44 6.20
CA VAL A 28 17.86 -14.84 4.87
C VAL A 28 19.31 -15.09 4.42
N PRO A 29 19.56 -15.57 3.19
CA PRO A 29 20.91 -15.70 2.64
C PRO A 29 21.67 -14.37 2.69
N GLU A 30 22.98 -14.41 2.96
CA GLU A 30 23.79 -13.18 3.03
C GLU A 30 23.75 -12.36 1.73
N SER A 31 23.63 -13.03 0.57
CA SER A 31 23.51 -12.40 -0.74
C SER A 31 22.22 -11.59 -0.93
N GLU A 32 21.16 -11.90 -0.19
CA GLU A 32 19.85 -11.25 -0.27
C GLU A 32 19.63 -10.26 0.88
N TRP A 33 20.60 -10.14 1.80
CA TRP A 33 20.44 -9.36 3.02
C TRP A 33 20.14 -7.88 2.74
N GLU A 34 20.88 -7.26 1.83
CA GLU A 34 20.68 -5.85 1.45
C GLU A 34 19.28 -5.62 0.86
N GLU A 35 18.82 -6.52 -0.01
CA GLU A 35 17.50 -6.44 -0.64
C GLU A 35 16.38 -6.62 0.40
N PHE A 36 16.54 -7.56 1.32
CA PHE A 36 15.63 -7.76 2.43
C PHE A 36 15.52 -6.50 3.31
N GLN A 37 16.65 -5.90 3.69
CA GLN A 37 16.66 -4.67 4.49
C GLN A 37 15.94 -3.53 3.78
N LYS A 38 16.21 -3.33 2.48
CA LYS A 38 15.54 -2.33 1.66
C LYS A 38 14.03 -2.54 1.62
N THR A 39 13.59 -3.79 1.42
CA THR A 39 12.17 -4.16 1.36
C THR A 39 11.43 -3.87 2.66
N LEU A 40 12.08 -4.05 3.82
CA LEU A 40 11.47 -3.76 5.12
C LEU A 40 11.24 -2.25 5.39
N VAL A 41 12.06 -1.38 4.78
CA VAL A 41 12.00 0.07 4.98
C VAL A 41 11.06 0.75 3.98
N GLU A 42 10.82 0.10 2.84
CA GLU A 42 9.92 0.56 1.79
C GLU A 42 8.46 0.64 2.26
N ASP A 43 7.72 1.61 1.74
CA ASP A 43 6.30 1.76 2.06
C ASP A 43 5.49 0.62 1.45
N LEU A 44 4.60 0.04 2.26
CA LEU A 44 3.67 -0.95 1.75
C LEU A 44 2.64 -0.29 0.84
N PRO A 45 2.24 -0.95 -0.26
CA PRO A 45 1.14 -0.46 -1.08
C PRO A 45 -0.12 -0.33 -0.24
N THR A 46 -0.88 0.73 -0.49
CA THR A 46 -2.15 0.94 0.20
C THR A 46 -3.19 0.00 -0.38
N THR A 47 -3.83 -0.80 0.46
CA THR A 47 -4.89 -1.73 0.04
C THR A 47 -6.21 -1.36 0.69
N PHE A 48 -7.31 -1.55 -0.05
CA PHE A 48 -8.67 -1.39 0.48
C PHE A 48 -9.62 -2.45 -0.07
N ARG A 49 -10.73 -2.66 0.63
CA ARG A 49 -11.75 -3.64 0.27
C ARG A 49 -13.14 -3.01 0.19
N VAL A 50 -13.94 -3.46 -0.77
CA VAL A 50 -15.37 -3.17 -0.85
C VAL A 50 -16.11 -4.35 -0.23
N SER A 51 -16.93 -4.08 0.80
CA SER A 51 -17.65 -5.14 1.51
C SER A 51 -18.67 -5.82 0.58
N PRO A 52 -18.68 -7.17 0.48
CA PRO A 52 -19.60 -7.90 -0.40
C PRO A 52 -21.03 -8.01 0.15
N ILE A 53 -21.26 -7.74 1.44
CA ILE A 53 -22.53 -8.06 2.13
C ILE A 53 -23.49 -6.85 2.15
N GLY A 54 -23.15 -5.74 1.47
CA GLY A 54 -23.97 -4.54 1.45
C GLY A 54 -24.92 -4.45 0.25
N ILE A 55 -26.12 -3.92 0.45
CA ILE A 55 -27.07 -3.58 -0.64
C ILE A 55 -26.50 -2.61 -1.69
N PHE A 56 -25.42 -1.91 -1.34
CA PHE A 56 -24.73 -0.96 -2.21
C PHE A 56 -23.49 -1.55 -2.87
N ASN A 57 -23.21 -2.85 -2.76
CA ASN A 57 -21.99 -3.45 -3.29
C ASN A 57 -21.84 -3.20 -4.80
N ASP A 58 -22.85 -3.57 -5.59
CA ASP A 58 -22.83 -3.40 -7.06
C ASP A 58 -22.65 -1.93 -7.46
N ILE A 59 -23.26 -1.01 -6.71
CA ILE A 59 -23.16 0.42 -6.95
C ILE A 59 -21.72 0.89 -6.65
N ALA A 60 -21.19 0.52 -5.48
CA ALA A 60 -19.83 0.88 -5.08
C ALA A 60 -18.77 0.31 -6.04
N GLN A 61 -18.95 -0.93 -6.52
CA GLN A 61 -18.07 -1.54 -7.50
C GLN A 61 -18.08 -0.77 -8.83
N LYS A 62 -19.27 -0.45 -9.37
CA LYS A 62 -19.39 0.32 -10.60
C LYS A 62 -18.79 1.72 -10.49
N TYR A 63 -19.03 2.42 -9.37
CA TYR A 63 -18.42 3.72 -9.13
C TYR A 63 -16.89 3.65 -9.09
N LEU A 64 -16.34 2.62 -8.45
CA LEU A 64 -14.90 2.42 -8.38
C LEU A 64 -14.30 2.11 -9.76
N GLU A 65 -14.94 1.24 -10.55
CA GLU A 65 -14.49 0.93 -11.91
C GLU A 65 -14.47 2.19 -12.79
N ASN A 66 -15.56 2.98 -12.78
CA ASN A 66 -15.63 4.24 -13.53
C ASN A 66 -14.56 5.24 -13.05
N PHE A 67 -14.34 5.35 -11.74
CA PHE A 67 -13.33 6.24 -11.17
C PHE A 67 -11.92 5.85 -11.63
N VAL A 68 -11.60 4.55 -11.63
CA VAL A 68 -10.29 4.06 -12.10
C VAL A 68 -10.10 4.30 -13.60
N GLU A 69 -11.16 4.17 -14.40
CA GLU A 69 -11.14 4.51 -15.83
C GLU A 69 -10.92 6.02 -16.07
N GLU A 70 -11.53 6.89 -15.25
CA GLU A 70 -11.32 8.35 -15.32
C GLU A 70 -9.92 8.76 -14.86
N MET A 71 -9.37 8.07 -13.85
CA MET A 71 -8.03 8.30 -13.31
C MET A 71 -6.92 7.72 -14.22
N ALA A 72 -7.20 7.29 -15.45
CA ALA A 72 -6.25 6.59 -16.33
C ALA A 72 -4.91 7.32 -16.60
N VAL A 73 -4.74 8.56 -16.13
CA VAL A 73 -3.48 9.29 -16.14
C VAL A 73 -2.91 9.37 -14.72
N PRO A 74 -1.67 8.93 -14.49
CA PRO A 74 -1.01 9.08 -13.20
C PRO A 74 -1.00 10.52 -12.71
N GLU A 75 -1.37 10.73 -11.44
CA GLU A 75 -1.39 12.06 -10.81
C GLU A 75 -0.18 12.22 -9.88
N VAL A 76 0.35 13.44 -9.79
CA VAL A 76 1.42 13.75 -8.84
C VAL A 76 0.81 14.36 -7.59
N VAL A 77 0.88 13.62 -6.47
CA VAL A 77 0.40 14.07 -5.16
C VAL A 77 1.57 14.04 -4.19
N ASP A 78 1.85 15.16 -3.52
CA ASP A 78 2.96 15.31 -2.57
C ASP A 78 4.35 14.90 -3.14
N GLY A 79 4.52 15.03 -4.46
CA GLY A 79 5.76 14.66 -5.17
C GLY A 79 5.90 13.18 -5.52
N GLN A 80 4.89 12.36 -5.18
CA GLN A 80 4.80 10.96 -5.57
C GLN A 80 3.86 10.79 -6.77
N THR A 81 4.21 9.89 -7.70
CA THR A 81 3.34 9.55 -8.83
C THR A 81 2.39 8.46 -8.37
N LEU A 82 1.11 8.79 -8.24
CA LEU A 82 0.06 7.85 -7.89
C LEU A 82 -0.47 7.18 -9.15
N GLU A 83 -0.24 5.88 -9.22
CA GLU A 83 -0.82 5.02 -10.24
C GLU A 83 -2.31 4.75 -9.95
N PRO A 84 -3.13 4.53 -10.99
CA PRO A 84 -4.53 4.15 -10.79
C PRO A 84 -4.64 2.87 -9.95
N PRO A 85 -5.64 2.79 -9.03
CA PRO A 85 -5.89 1.57 -8.26
C PRO A 85 -6.07 0.34 -9.17
N ARG A 86 -5.51 -0.80 -8.75
CA ARG A 86 -5.64 -2.06 -9.48
C ARG A 86 -6.29 -3.14 -8.61
N PRO A 87 -7.13 -4.02 -9.17
CA PRO A 87 -7.74 -5.09 -8.39
C PRO A 87 -6.70 -6.17 -8.04
N LEU A 88 -6.81 -6.75 -6.86
CA LEU A 88 -5.98 -7.89 -6.45
C LEU A 88 -6.46 -9.16 -7.18
N PRO A 89 -5.63 -9.80 -8.01
CA PRO A 89 -6.08 -10.87 -8.92
C PRO A 89 -6.58 -12.13 -8.21
N TRP A 90 -6.11 -12.36 -6.98
CA TRP A 90 -6.50 -13.51 -6.16
C TRP A 90 -7.78 -13.25 -5.34
N TYR A 91 -8.26 -12.00 -5.27
CA TYR A 91 -9.46 -11.65 -4.49
C TYR A 91 -10.70 -11.67 -5.38
N PRO A 92 -11.78 -12.38 -4.99
CA PRO A 92 -12.94 -12.56 -5.85
C PRO A 92 -13.68 -11.26 -6.16
N ASN A 93 -14.34 -11.24 -7.31
CA ASN A 93 -15.28 -10.18 -7.74
C ASN A 93 -14.68 -8.76 -7.70
N LYS A 94 -13.37 -8.62 -7.92
CA LYS A 94 -12.66 -7.33 -7.78
C LYS A 94 -13.02 -6.62 -6.46
N GLY A 95 -13.19 -7.37 -5.37
CA GLY A 95 -13.61 -6.81 -4.08
C GLY A 95 -12.46 -6.19 -3.27
N ALA A 96 -11.21 -6.33 -3.71
CA ALA A 96 -10.04 -5.76 -3.06
C ALA A 96 -9.10 -5.17 -4.10
N TRP A 97 -8.52 -4.02 -3.76
CA TRP A 97 -7.73 -3.18 -4.65
C TRP A 97 -6.47 -2.69 -3.94
N HIS A 98 -5.44 -2.37 -4.72
CA HIS A 98 -4.20 -1.79 -4.22
C HIS A 98 -3.79 -0.55 -5.02
N ILE A 99 -3.06 0.34 -4.36
CA ILE A 99 -2.45 1.55 -4.92
C ILE A 99 -0.98 1.51 -4.53
N ASN A 100 -0.11 1.64 -5.53
CA ASN A 100 1.31 1.82 -5.32
C ASN A 100 1.57 3.33 -5.27
N ALA A 101 2.18 3.80 -4.18
CA ALA A 101 2.54 5.20 -3.94
C ALA A 101 4.06 5.35 -3.86
#